data_AF-A0A017HM28-F1
#
_entry.id   AF-A0A017HM28-F1
#
_cell.length_a   1.000
_cell.length_b   1.000
_cell.length_c   1.000
_cell.angle_alpha   90.00
_cell.angle_beta   90.00
_cell.angle_gamma   90.00
#
_symmetry.space_group_name_H-M   'P 1'
#
loop_
_entity.id
_entity.type
_entity.pdbx_description
1 polymer ?
#
loop_
_entity_poly.entity_id
_entity_poly.type
_entity_poly.pdbx_seq_one_letter_code
_entity_poly.pdbx_strand_id
1 'polypeptide(L)' 'MLYVSENGDRWSLIQDSASGRAFVRHRPNLPSGGQASDIELGEFLARGGMGPEKQVLLRLIGGLAETTNPTSGAGD' A
#
# COMPACT_ATOMS: atom_id res chain seq x y z
N MET A 1 -1.71 -3.54 -7.86
CA MET A 1 -0.57 -2.62 -8.08
C MET A 1 -0.89 -1.32 -7.36
N LEU A 2 0.05 -0.76 -6.60
CA LEU A 2 -0.17 0.38 -5.71
C LEU A 2 0.31 1.69 -6.35
N TYR A 3 1.58 1.76 -6.77
CA TYR A 3 2.19 2.95 -7.33
C TYR A 3 3.37 2.59 -8.25
N VAL A 4 3.62 3.42 -9.25
CA VAL A 4 4.82 3.32 -10.11
C VAL A 4 5.52 4.66 -10.06
N SER A 5 6.74 4.70 -9.55
CA SER A 5 7.55 5.91 -9.55
C SER A 5 7.98 6.26 -10.96
N GLU A 6 8.30 7.54 -11.18
CA GLU A 6 8.81 8.05 -12.46
C GLU A 6 10.09 7.32 -12.91
N ASN A 7 10.91 6.87 -11.96
CA ASN A 7 12.10 6.06 -12.19
C ASN A 7 11.81 4.59 -12.54
N GLY A 8 10.56 4.17 -12.60
CA GLY A 8 10.14 2.81 -12.94
C GLY A 8 10.06 1.84 -11.75
N ASP A 9 10.30 2.31 -10.51
CA ASP A 9 10.06 1.52 -9.31
C ASP A 9 8.57 1.19 -9.17
N ARG A 10 8.27 -0.08 -8.96
CA ARG A 10 6.90 -0.57 -8.81
C ARG A 10 6.64 -0.97 -7.37
N TRP A 11 5.55 -0.47 -6.83
CA TRP A 11 5.06 -0.79 -5.49
C TRP A 11 3.74 -1.53 -5.61
N SER A 12 3.59 -2.62 -4.86
CA SER A 12 2.36 -3.41 -4.84
C SER A 12 2.02 -3.84 -3.42
N LEU A 13 0.76 -3.68 -3.04
CA LEU A 13 0.22 -4.30 -1.83
C LEU A 13 -0.10 -5.76 -2.13
N ILE A 14 0.47 -6.65 -1.33
CA ILE A 14 0.22 -8.08 -1.38
C ILE A 14 -0.40 -8.48 -0.04
N GLN A 15 -1.44 -9.31 -0.10
CA GLN A 15 -2.02 -9.95 1.07
C GLN A 15 -1.73 -11.45 0.96
N ASP A 16 -1.11 -12.00 1.99
CA ASP A 16 -0.97 -13.44 2.15
C ASP A 16 -2.33 -14.03 2.54
N SER A 17 -2.93 -14.81 1.66
CA SER A 17 -4.22 -15.45 1.94
C SER A 17 -4.12 -16.54 3.01
N ALA A 18 -2.94 -17.11 3.24
CA ALA A 18 -2.74 -18.18 4.22
C ALA A 18 -2.67 -17.65 5.66
N SER A 19 -1.96 -16.53 5.88
CA SER A 19 -1.72 -15.94 7.20
C SER A 19 -2.55 -14.68 7.47
N GLY A 20 -3.24 -14.15 6.46
CA GLY A 20 -3.95 -12.86 6.53
C GLY A 20 -3.02 -11.64 6.63
N ARG A 21 -1.71 -11.83 6.44
CA ARG A 21 -0.71 -10.77 6.60
C ARG A 21 -0.59 -9.94 5.33
N ALA A 22 -0.54 -8.62 5.47
CA ALA A 22 -0.31 -7.72 4.35
C ALA A 22 1.14 -7.21 4.33
N PHE A 23 1.72 -7.11 3.14
CA PHE A 23 3.05 -6.58 2.92
C PHE A 23 3.11 -5.77 1.62
N VAL A 24 3.99 -4.78 1.61
CA VAL A 24 4.29 -3.96 0.45
C VAL A 24 5.51 -4.53 -0.25
N ARG A 25 5.33 -4.96 -1.50
CA ARG A 25 6.40 -5.41 -2.37
C ARG A 25 6.93 -4.23 -3.19
N HIS A 26 8.19 -3.90 -2.98
CA HIS A 26 8.96 -2.98 -3.81
C HIS A 26 9.71 -3.77 -4.89
N ARG A 27 9.54 -3.39 -6.15
CA ARG A 27 10.32 -3.90 -7.27
C ARG A 27 11.04 -2.74 -7.93
N PRO A 28 12.37 -2.70 -7.84
CA PRO A 28 13.13 -1.69 -8.55
C PRO A 28 13.02 -1.87 -10.07
N ASN A 29 13.30 -0.78 -10.76
CA ASN A 29 13.41 -0.74 -12.21
C ASN A 29 14.53 -1.69 -12.71
N LEU A 30 14.38 -2.23 -13.93
CA LEU A 30 15.31 -3.19 -14.56
C LEU A 30 16.80 -2.74 -14.61
N PRO A 31 17.16 -1.48 -14.92
CA PRO A 31 18.53 -1.01 -14.90
C PRO A 31 19.08 -0.77 -13.49
N SER A 32 18.23 -0.69 -12.46
CA SER A 32 18.70 -0.59 -11.07
C SER A 32 19.18 -1.95 -10.53
N GLY A 33 18.92 -3.06 -11.23
CA GLY A 33 19.44 -4.39 -10.92
C GLY A 33 19.07 -4.95 -9.53
N GLY A 34 18.23 -4.24 -8.78
CA GLY A 34 17.90 -4.58 -7.40
C GLY A 34 16.92 -5.74 -7.30
N GLN A 35 16.92 -6.41 -6.17
CA GLN A 35 15.98 -7.49 -5.87
C GLN A 35 14.66 -6.92 -5.37
N ALA A 36 13.57 -7.63 -5.66
CA ALA A 36 12.29 -7.33 -5.06
C ALA A 36 12.39 -7.46 -3.54
N SER A 37 11.94 -6.44 -2.82
CA SER A 37 11.91 -6.46 -1.36
C SER A 37 10.47 -6.49 -0.87
N ASP A 38 10.16 -7.45 -0.01
CA ASP A 38 8.90 -7.51 0.70
C ASP A 38 9.08 -6.85 2.05
N ILE A 39 8.19 -5.92 2.36
CA ILE A 39 8.22 -5.30 3.67
C ILE A 39 6.84 -5.27 4.29
N GLU A 40 6.76 -5.61 5.58
CA GLU A 40 5.50 -5.71 6.30
C GLU A 40 4.72 -4.39 6.28
N LEU A 41 3.39 -4.46 6.16
CA LEU A 41 2.54 -3.28 6.02
C LEU A 41 2.64 -2.34 7.23
N GLY A 42 2.62 -2.88 8.44
CA GLY A 42 2.76 -2.12 9.68
C GLY A 42 4.12 -1.44 9.75
N GLU A 43 5.18 -2.17 9.43
CA GLU A 43 6.52 -1.57 9.32
C GLU A 43 6.56 -0.48 8.26
N PHE A 44 5.94 -0.67 7.08
CA PHE A 44 5.88 0.33 6.01
C PHE A 44 5.24 1.65 6.44
N LEU A 45 4.14 1.56 7.19
CA LEU A 45 3.46 2.73 7.73
C LEU A 45 4.25 3.38 8.87
N ALA A 46 4.96 2.58 9.68
CA ALA A 46 5.76 3.07 10.80
C ALA A 46 7.05 3.79 10.39
N ARG A 47 7.65 3.46 9.23
CA ARG A 47 8.87 4.16 8.76
C ARG A 47 8.57 5.63 8.56
N GLY A 48 9.52 6.49 8.91
CA GLY A 48 9.44 7.92 8.60
C GLY A 48 9.32 8.20 7.10
N GLY A 49 8.88 9.42 6.76
CA GLY A 49 8.71 9.90 5.39
C GLY A 49 7.32 9.59 4.80
N MET A 50 6.73 10.57 4.11
CA MET A 50 5.44 10.45 3.41
C MET A 50 5.64 10.49 1.89
N GLY A 51 6.36 9.50 1.35
CA GLY A 51 6.50 9.32 -0.09
C GLY A 51 5.15 9.11 -0.78
N PRO A 52 5.07 9.38 -2.09
CA PRO A 52 3.84 9.22 -2.87
C PRO A 52 3.23 7.81 -2.73
N GLU A 53 4.06 6.77 -2.62
CA GLU A 53 3.62 5.40 -2.41
C GLU A 53 2.82 5.22 -1.10
N LYS A 54 3.24 5.87 -0.01
CA LYS A 54 2.53 5.82 1.27
C LYS A 54 1.24 6.62 1.21
N GLN A 55 1.25 7.78 0.56
CA GLN A 55 0.05 8.60 0.40
C GLN A 55 -1.03 7.85 -0.38
N VAL A 56 -0.66 7.16 -1.46
CA VAL A 56 -1.59 6.33 -2.23
C VAL A 56 -2.13 5.19 -1.36
N LEU A 57 -1.28 4.50 -0.61
CA LEU A 57 -1.71 3.45 0.31
C LEU A 57 -2.70 3.97 1.36
N LEU A 58 -2.40 5.10 2.00
CA LEU A 58 -3.29 5.71 2.98
C LEU A 58 -4.63 6.13 2.37
N ARG A 59 -4.65 6.64 1.14
CA ARG A 59 -5.91 6.94 0.44
C ARG A 59 -6.74 5.69 0.15
N LEU A 60 -6.10 4.58 -0.23
CA LEU A 60 -6.79 3.30 -0.43
C LEU A 60 -7.39 2.78 0.89
N ILE A 61 -6.62 2.83 1.98
CA ILE A 61 -7.10 2.42 3.31
C ILE A 61 -8.25 3.34 3.77
N GLY A 62 -8.13 4.65 3.56
CA GLY A 62 -9.17 5.63 3.87
C GLY A 62 -10.49 5.32 3.16
N GLY A 63 -10.45 5.09 1.84
CA GLY A 63 -11.66 4.75 1.08
C GLY A 63 -12.31 3.44 1.52
N LEU A 64 -11.51 2.44 1.94
CA LEU A 64 -12.04 1.20 2.51
C LEU A 64 -12.69 1.44 3.86
N ALA A 65 -12.08 2.23 4.74
CA ALA A 65 -12.64 2.57 6.05
C ALA A 65 -13.99 3.29 5.92
N GLU A 66 -14.10 4.24 4.97
CA GLU A 66 -15.35 4.93 4.65
C GLU A 66 -16.42 3.97 4.10
N THR A 67 -16.03 2.96 3.32
CA THR A 67 -16.97 1.96 2.80
C THR A 67 -17.46 0.99 3.89
N THR A 68 -16.60 0.65 4.86
CA THR A 68 -16.94 -0.24 5.98
C THR A 68 -17.75 0.44 7.08
N ASN A 69 -17.81 1.77 7.06
CA ASN A 69 -18.74 2.53 7.86
C ASN A 69 -19.86 2.99 6.92
N PRO A 70 -20.84 2.13 6.56
CA PRO A 70 -22.03 2.65 5.95
C PRO A 70 -22.56 3.69 6.93
N THR A 71 -22.58 4.94 6.50
CA THR A 71 -23.29 5.99 7.20
C THR A 71 -24.69 5.44 7.48
N SER A 72 -24.92 5.01 8.72
CA SER A 72 -26.24 4.94 9.31
C SER A 72 -26.75 6.38 9.36
N GLY A 73 -27.12 6.89 8.19
CA GLY A 73 -27.94 8.07 8.04
C GLY A 73 -29.34 7.64 8.42
N ALA A 74 -29.69 7.93 9.66
CA ALA A 74 -31.07 8.00 10.13
C ALA A 74 -31.91 8.91 9.21
N GLY A 75 -33.19 8.60 9.12
CA GLY A 75 -34.12 9.13 8.12
C GLY A 75 -34.54 10.59 8.25
N ASP A 76 -35.31 10.96 7.23
CA ASP A 76 -36.59 11.66 7.32
C ASP A 76 -37.46 11.15 6.15
#